data_AF-A0A388NVD7-F1
#
_entry.id   AF-A0A388NVD7-F1
#
_cell.length_a   1.000
_cell.length_b   1.000
_cell.length_c   1.000
_cell.angle_alpha   90.00
_cell.angle_beta   90.00
_cell.angle_gamma   90.00
#
_symmetry.space_group_name_H-M   'P 1'
#
loop_
_entity.id
_entity.type
_entity.pdbx_description
1 polymer ?
#
loop_
_entity_poly.entity_id
_entity_poly.type
_entity_poly.pdbx_seq_one_letter_code
_entity_poly.pdbx_strand_id
1 'polypeptide(L)'
;MRNWWERIAAATAAEMLPTGVTWNFGPVVAVAQDIRWGRTYESFSEQPQLVTELGAAYVRGLQAYGGGQALATQSISLAMAAQHGCHPPHLPGAPT
;
A
#
# COMPACT_ATOMS: atom_id res chain seq x y z
N MET A 1 9.55 13.46 1.19
CA MET A 1 8.61 12.46 1.72
C MET A 1 8.39 11.31 0.75
N ARG A 2 7.96 11.54 -0.50
CA ARG A 2 7.73 10.48 -1.50
C ARG A 2 8.94 9.55 -1.76
N ASN A 3 10.15 10.11 -1.75
CA ASN A 3 11.41 9.37 -1.90
C ASN A 3 11.66 8.31 -0.81
N TRP A 4 11.10 8.48 0.40
CA TRP A 4 11.27 7.50 1.47
C TRP A 4 10.42 6.25 1.25
N TRP A 5 9.20 6.41 0.74
CA TRP A 5 8.31 5.28 0.43
C TRP A 5 8.85 4.40 -0.71
N GLU A 6 9.42 5.02 -1.74
CA GLU A 6 10.10 4.29 -2.81
C GLU A 6 11.27 3.46 -2.26
N ARG A 7 12.05 4.01 -1.32
CA ARG A 7 13.18 3.31 -0.69
C ARG A 7 12.73 2.17 0.22
N ILE A 8 11.66 2.36 1.00
CA ILE A 8 11.09 1.31 1.85
C ILE A 8 10.63 0.14 0.98
N ALA A 9 9.87 0.43 -0.07
CA ALA A 9 9.37 -0.62 -0.97
C ALA A 9 10.50 -1.33 -1.73
N ALA A 10 11.55 -0.62 -2.14
CA ALA A 10 12.73 -1.22 -2.74
C ALA A 10 13.47 -2.15 -1.75
N ALA A 11 13.57 -1.78 -0.47
CA ALA A 11 14.14 -2.63 0.57
C ALA A 11 13.28 -3.89 0.80
N THR A 12 11.95 -3.73 0.87
CA THR A 12 11.02 -4.88 0.94
C THR A 12 11.22 -5.83 -0.24
N ALA A 13 11.33 -5.30 -1.46
CA ALA A 13 11.59 -6.13 -2.63
C ALA A 13 12.94 -6.86 -2.56
N ALA A 14 13.98 -6.20 -2.06
CA ALA A 14 15.31 -6.79 -1.86
C ALA A 14 15.30 -7.98 -0.91
N GLU A 15 14.44 -7.97 0.09
CA GLU A 15 14.30 -9.07 1.05
C GLU A 15 13.37 -10.17 0.53
N MET A 16 12.30 -9.81 -0.20
CA MET A 16 11.33 -10.78 -0.74
C MET A 16 11.92 -11.64 -1.86
N LEU A 17 12.56 -11.03 -2.85
CA LEU A 17 12.99 -11.73 -4.07
C LEU A 17 13.91 -12.93 -3.78
N PRO A 18 14.96 -12.83 -2.93
CA PRO A 18 15.81 -13.97 -2.60
C PRO A 18 15.09 -15.17 -1.96
N THR A 19 13.92 -14.95 -1.35
CA THR A 19 13.11 -16.02 -0.74
C THR A 19 12.23 -16.76 -1.76
N GLY A 20 12.20 -16.30 -3.02
CA GLY A 20 11.30 -16.80 -4.06
C GLY A 20 9.86 -16.28 -3.94
N VAL A 21 9.56 -15.43 -2.96
CA VAL A 21 8.25 -14.79 -2.82
C VAL A 21 8.14 -13.60 -3.77
N THR A 22 7.25 -13.73 -4.74
CA THR A 22 7.02 -12.74 -5.80
C THR A 22 5.65 -12.06 -5.71
N TRP A 23 4.90 -12.29 -4.64
CA TRP A 23 3.60 -11.65 -4.41
C TRP A 23 3.65 -10.79 -3.16
N ASN A 24 3.32 -9.50 -3.31
CA ASN A 24 3.17 -8.58 -2.20
C ASN A 24 1.69 -8.18 -2.07
N PHE A 25 1.14 -8.35 -0.86
CA PHE A 25 -0.23 -7.96 -0.51
C PHE A 25 -0.33 -6.51 -0.01
N GLY A 26 0.79 -5.80 0.06
CA GLY A 26 0.86 -4.36 0.28
C GLY A 26 1.08 -3.58 -1.03
N PRO A 27 0.91 -2.25 -0.99
CA PRO A 27 0.48 -1.46 0.16
C PRO A 27 -1.04 -1.57 0.40
N VAL A 28 -1.48 -1.16 1.58
CA VAL A 28 -2.91 -0.98 1.87
C VAL A 28 -3.30 0.45 1.50
N VAL A 29 -4.13 0.61 0.46
CA VAL A 29 -4.71 1.91 0.07
C VAL A 29 -6.11 1.96 0.64
N ALA A 30 -6.17 2.38 1.89
CA ALA A 30 -7.39 2.66 2.62
C ALA A 30 -7.30 4.11 3.13
N VAL A 31 -8.43 4.78 3.29
CA VAL A 31 -8.49 6.17 3.81
C VAL A 31 -9.12 6.09 5.19
N ALA A 32 -8.30 5.87 6.22
CA ALA A 32 -8.82 5.59 7.56
C ALA A 32 -9.49 6.83 8.17
N GLN A 33 -10.81 6.79 8.35
CA GLN A 33 -11.61 7.88 8.94
C GLN A 33 -12.24 7.51 10.30
N ASP A 34 -12.11 6.26 10.73
CA ASP A 34 -12.57 5.80 12.05
C ASP A 34 -11.44 5.04 12.75
N ILE A 35 -10.89 5.62 13.82
CA ILE A 35 -9.78 5.02 14.59
C ILE A 35 -10.16 3.70 15.27
N ARG A 36 -11.45 3.40 15.42
CA ARG A 36 -11.93 2.11 15.95
C ARG A 36 -11.77 1.00 14.93
N TRP A 37 -11.59 1.33 13.65
CA TRP A 37 -11.21 0.37 12.64
C TRP A 37 -9.83 -0.17 12.99
N GLY A 38 -9.76 -1.44 13.43
CA GLY A 38 -8.54 -2.05 13.98
C GLY A 38 -7.36 -2.15 13.01
N ARG A 39 -7.54 -1.77 11.74
CA ARG A 39 -6.53 -1.74 10.68
C ARG A 39 -6.11 -0.33 10.28
N THR A 40 -6.52 0.68 11.05
CA THR A 40 -6.13 2.09 10.82
C THR A 40 -4.62 2.27 10.68
N TYR A 41 -3.83 1.46 11.40
CA TYR A 41 -2.36 1.46 11.34
C TYR A 41 -1.78 1.03 9.97
N GLU A 42 -2.56 0.35 9.14
CA GLU A 42 -2.16 -0.07 7.80
C GLU A 42 -2.40 1.03 6.75
N SER A 43 -3.17 2.07 7.09
CA SER A 43 -3.43 3.23 6.23
C SER A 43 -2.29 4.24 6.28
N PHE A 44 -2.03 4.91 5.16
CA PHE A 44 -1.09 6.03 5.11
C PHE A 44 -1.65 7.32 5.72
N SER A 45 -2.96 7.55 5.62
CA SER A 45 -3.59 8.79 6.06
C SER A 45 -5.13 8.69 6.08
N GLU A 46 -5.77 9.65 6.74
CA GLU A 46 -7.19 9.95 6.57
C GLU A 46 -7.46 10.80 5.31
N GLN A 47 -6.42 11.33 4.65
CA GLN A 47 -6.53 12.19 3.48
C GLN A 47 -6.30 11.41 2.17
N PRO A 48 -7.29 11.34 1.26
CA PRO A 48 -7.19 10.58 0.01
C PRO A 48 -5.98 10.95 -0.87
N GLN A 49 -5.61 12.23 -0.92
CA GLN A 49 -4.50 12.71 -1.73
C GLN A 49 -3.17 12.12 -1.23
N LEU A 50 -2.95 12.09 0.09
CA LEU A 50 -1.74 11.50 0.67
C LEU A 50 -1.71 9.99 0.47
N VAL A 51 -2.85 9.31 0.67
CA VAL A 51 -2.96 7.86 0.42
C VAL A 51 -2.59 7.53 -1.03
N THR A 52 -3.05 8.33 -2.00
CA THR A 52 -2.74 8.16 -3.42
C THR A 52 -1.25 8.40 -3.71
N GLU A 53 -0.68 9.51 -3.22
CA GLU A 53 0.71 9.87 -3.48
C GLU A 53 1.70 8.86 -2.90
N LEU A 54 1.47 8.42 -1.66
CA LEU A 54 2.37 7.51 -0.94
C LEU A 54 2.18 6.06 -1.43
N GLY A 55 0.95 5.64 -1.73
CA GLY A 55 0.68 4.35 -2.35
C GLY A 55 1.36 4.21 -3.72
N ALA A 56 1.26 5.24 -4.57
CA ALA A 56 1.94 5.24 -5.87
C ALA A 56 3.48 5.20 -5.72
N ALA A 57 4.04 5.91 -4.73
CA ALA A 57 5.46 5.86 -4.42
C ALA A 57 5.92 4.46 -3.98
N TYR A 58 5.15 3.79 -3.11
CA TYR A 58 5.44 2.42 -2.70
C TYR A 58 5.44 1.46 -3.89
N VAL A 59 4.42 1.52 -4.76
CA VAL A 59 4.34 0.66 -5.95
C VAL A 59 5.54 0.87 -6.88
N ARG A 60 5.93 2.13 -7.13
CA ARG A 60 7.13 2.44 -7.93
C ARG A 60 8.40 1.84 -7.33
N GLY A 61 8.60 1.97 -6.02
CA GLY A 61 9.78 1.40 -5.36
C GLY A 61 9.84 -0.13 -5.44
N LEU A 62 8.70 -0.78 -5.25
CA LEU A 62 8.58 -2.23 -5.33
C LEU A 62 8.87 -2.77 -6.75
N GLN A 63 8.40 -2.06 -7.78
CA GLN A 63 8.60 -2.42 -9.19
C GLN A 63 9.97 -1.99 -9.75
N ALA A 64 10.58 -0.94 -9.19
CA ALA A 64 11.90 -0.46 -9.60
C ALA A 64 13.02 -1.40 -9.14
N TYR A 65 12.82 -2.18 -8.07
CA TYR A 65 13.72 -3.26 -7.68
C TYR A 65 13.55 -4.44 -8.65
N GLY A 66 14.30 -4.40 -9.75
CA GLY A 66 14.10 -5.23 -10.95
C GLY A 66 14.31 -4.44 -12.25
N GLY A 67 14.25 -3.10 -12.16
CA GLY A 67 14.95 -2.15 -13.01
C GLY A 67 14.92 -2.37 -14.51
N GLY A 68 13.76 -2.37 -15.16
CA GLY A 68 13.63 -2.21 -16.63
C GLY A 68 14.33 -3.24 -17.51
N GLN A 69 15.09 -4.16 -16.92
CA GLN A 69 15.70 -5.31 -17.53
C GLN A 69 14.80 -6.46 -17.14
N ALA A 70 14.14 -7.03 -18.15
CA ALA A 70 13.53 -8.34 -18.06
C ALA A 70 14.63 -9.38 -17.78
N LEU A 71 15.21 -9.39 -16.57
CA LEU A 71 15.81 -10.59 -16.03
C LEU A 71 14.64 -11.46 -15.61
N ALA A 72 14.26 -12.30 -16.56
CA ALA A 72 13.03 -13.06 -16.71
C ALA A 72 12.72 -14.10 -15.59
N THR A 73 13.05 -13.81 -14.32
CA THR A 73 12.86 -14.80 -13.26
C THR A 73 12.06 -14.28 -12.06
N GLN A 74 12.15 -13.00 -11.68
CA GLN A 74 11.46 -12.55 -10.46
C GLN A 74 10.96 -11.09 -10.53
N SER A 75 9.64 -10.92 -10.53
CA SER A 75 8.94 -9.63 -10.48
C SER A 75 7.91 -9.68 -9.36
N ILE A 76 7.77 -8.61 -8.58
CA ILE A 76 6.74 -8.56 -7.53
C ILE A 76 5.39 -8.20 -8.13
N SER A 77 4.48 -9.17 -8.15
CA SER A 77 3.07 -9.02 -8.48
C SER A 77 2.32 -8.41 -7.29
N LEU A 78 1.43 -7.46 -7.58
CA LEU A 78 0.67 -6.73 -6.56
C LEU A 78 -0.76 -7.26 -6.46
N ALA A 79 -1.17 -7.69 -5.27
CA ALA A 79 -2.55 -8.06 -4.95
C ALA A 79 -3.20 -6.96 -4.12
N MET A 80 -3.36 -5.79 -4.73
CA MET A 80 -3.87 -4.61 -4.04
C MET A 80 -5.31 -4.81 -3.58
N ALA A 81 -5.56 -4.78 -2.27
CA ALA A 81 -6.91 -4.72 -1.73
C ALA A 81 -7.21 -3.30 -1.23
N ALA A 82 -8.04 -2.56 -1.96
CA ALA A 82 -8.72 -1.42 -1.39
C ALA A 82 -9.63 -1.95 -0.26
N GLN A 83 -9.45 -1.45 0.96
CA GLN A 83 -10.13 -2.02 2.11
C GLN A 83 -11.42 -1.27 2.42
N HIS A 84 -12.52 -2.03 2.47
CA HIS A 84 -13.79 -1.56 3.00
C HIS A 84 -13.74 -1.57 4.54
N GLY A 85 -14.34 -0.56 5.18
CA GLY A 85 -14.35 -0.40 6.64
C GLY A 85 -13.60 0.83 7.16
N CYS A 86 -12.95 1.57 6.26
CA CYS A 86 -12.37 2.87 6.56
C CYS A 86 -13.41 3.99 6.87
N HIS A 87 -14.70 3.83 6.52
CA HIS A 87 -15.87 4.67 6.91
C HIS A 87 -17.26 4.02 6.55
N PRO A 88 -18.50 4.42 7.01
CA PRO A 88 -19.03 5.33 8.11
C PRO A 88 -20.21 4.76 9.02
N PRO A 89 -20.77 5.51 10.03
CA PRO A 89 -22.04 6.26 9.83
C PRO A 89 -22.15 7.58 10.64
N HIS A 90 -22.13 8.74 9.97
CA HIS A 90 -22.89 9.91 10.42
C HIS A 90 -23.51 10.59 9.20
N LEU A 91 -24.57 9.96 8.66
CA LEU A 91 -25.64 10.78 8.11
C LEU A 91 -26.38 11.37 9.31
N PRO A 92 -26.60 12.69 9.39
CA PRO A 92 -27.49 13.24 10.40
C PRO A 92 -28.88 12.61 10.19
N GLY A 93 -29.30 11.72 11.10
CA GLY A 93 -30.63 11.09 11.11
C GLY A 93 -30.73 9.56 11.04
N ALA A 94 -29.65 8.77 11.10
CA ALA A 94 -29.78 7.30 11.15
C ALA A 94 -30.17 6.79 12.56
N PRO A 95 -31.15 5.87 12.70
CA PRO A 95 -31.53 5.31 14.00
C PRO A 95 -30.42 4.42 14.58
N THR A 96 -30.29 4.47 15.91
CA THR A 96 -29.29 3.80 16.75
C THR A 96 -29.37 2.28 16.69
#